data_AF-A0A533SSZ5-F1
#
_entry.id   AF-A0A533SSZ5-F1
#
_cell.length_a   1.000
_cell.length_b   1.000
_cell.length_c   1.000
_cell.angle_alpha   90.00
_cell.angle_beta   90.00
_cell.angle_gamma   90.00
#
_symmetry.space_group_name_H-M   'P 1'
#
loop_
_entity.id
_entity.type
_entity.pdbx_description
1 polymer ?
#
loop_
_entity_poly.entity_id
_entity_poly.type
_entity_poly.pdbx_seq_one_letter_code
_entity_poly.pdbx_strand_id
1 'polypeptide(L)'
;MAVTPADIEAYRIVRKALDARKKDRLHFVYTVDVQLSAPAAAKVARRRLKDVAPYREEAAAPLQSVSLPAPCGDGSPAMDAPVIVGAGPAGIFAALTLAARGFRPVVLERGQDVDTRAADIGDFWT
;
A
#
# COMPACT_ATOMS: atom_id res chain seq x y z
N MET A 1 2.97 -34.97 2.11
CA MET A 1 2.81 -33.50 1.94
C MET A 1 1.37 -33.17 1.53
N ALA A 2 0.83 -32.04 2.00
CA ALA A 2 -0.54 -31.64 1.66
C ALA A 2 -0.67 -31.16 0.20
N VAL A 3 0.37 -30.51 -0.32
CA VAL A 3 0.46 -29.87 -1.64
C VAL A 3 1.80 -30.29 -2.29
N THR A 4 1.83 -30.43 -3.61
CA THR A 4 3.03 -30.68 -4.41
C THR A 4 3.40 -29.43 -5.23
N PRO A 5 4.64 -29.28 -5.73
CA PRO A 5 5.01 -28.13 -6.56
C PRO A 5 4.13 -27.95 -7.81
N ALA A 6 3.63 -29.05 -8.39
CA ALA A 6 2.74 -29.02 -9.55
C ALA A 6 1.32 -28.49 -9.22
N ASP A 7 0.95 -28.47 -7.94
CA ASP A 7 -0.34 -27.92 -7.50
C ASP A 7 -0.31 -26.40 -7.32
N ILE A 8 0.87 -25.78 -7.39
CA ILE A 8 1.07 -24.34 -7.18
C ILE A 8 1.02 -23.63 -8.54
N GLU A 9 -0.05 -22.88 -8.78
CA GLU A 9 -0.24 -22.14 -10.03
C GLU A 9 0.48 -20.78 -10.00
N ALA A 10 0.45 -20.10 -8.86
CA ALA A 10 1.14 -18.84 -8.64
C ALA A 10 1.41 -18.61 -7.14
N TYR A 11 2.37 -17.75 -6.82
CA TYR A 11 2.59 -17.30 -5.45
C TYR A 11 3.07 -15.84 -5.42
N ARG A 12 2.79 -15.16 -4.30
CA ARG A 12 3.25 -13.79 -4.02
C ARG A 12 3.82 -13.73 -2.61
N ILE A 13 4.99 -13.13 -2.44
CA ILE A 13 5.55 -12.87 -1.12
C ILE A 13 4.91 -11.58 -0.58
N VAL A 14 4.04 -11.71 0.42
CA VAL A 14 3.37 -10.57 1.09
C VAL A 14 4.31 -9.93 2.10
N ARG A 15 5.09 -10.77 2.81
CA ARG A 15 6.03 -10.31 3.82
C ARG A 15 7.28 -11.18 3.80
N LYS A 16 8.44 -10.53 3.92
CA LYS A 16 9.72 -11.17 4.20
C LYS A 16 10.32 -10.48 5.43
N ALA A 17 10.46 -11.19 6.52
CA ALA A 17 11.04 -10.68 7.77
C ALA A 17 12.26 -11.50 8.15
N LEU A 18 13.29 -10.85 8.71
CA LEU A 18 14.44 -11.54 9.29
C LEU A 18 14.16 -11.82 10.77
N ASP A 19 14.15 -13.09 11.15
CA ASP A 19 14.21 -13.52 12.54
C ASP A 19 15.69 -13.59 12.96
N ALA A 20 16.09 -12.60 13.75
CA ALA A 20 17.45 -12.45 14.27
C ALA A 20 17.53 -12.71 15.79
N ARG A 21 16.52 -13.37 16.39
CA ARG A 21 16.49 -13.61 17.86
C ARG A 21 17.63 -14.50 18.35
N LYS A 22 18.21 -15.30 17.47
CA LYS A 22 19.41 -16.11 17.75
C LYS A 22 20.53 -15.66 16.82
N LYS A 23 21.59 -15.08 17.38
CA LYS A 23 22.69 -14.43 16.65
C LYS A 23 23.45 -15.39 15.73
N ASP A 24 23.50 -16.66 16.08
CA ASP A 24 24.11 -17.76 15.34
C ASP A 24 23.17 -18.37 14.28
N ARG A 25 21.89 -18.01 14.27
CA ARG A 25 20.84 -18.63 13.44
C ARG A 25 19.85 -17.60 12.92
N LEU A 26 20.29 -16.86 11.92
CA LEU A 26 19.46 -15.92 11.18
C LEU A 26 18.55 -16.68 10.20
N HIS A 27 17.23 -16.50 10.33
CA HIS A 27 16.25 -17.15 9.47
C HIS A 27 15.31 -16.11 8.85
N PHE A 28 14.96 -16.25 7.57
CA PHE A 28 13.88 -15.45 6.99
C PHE A 28 12.54 -16.14 7.21
N VAL A 29 11.58 -15.37 7.74
CA VAL A 29 10.17 -15.75 7.87
C VAL A 29 9.40 -15.11 6.74
N TYR A 30 8.76 -15.94 5.92
CA TYR A 30 7.96 -15.50 4.78
C TYR A 30 6.47 -15.68 5.08
N THR A 31 5.69 -14.69 4.67
CA THR A 31 4.23 -14.82 4.51
C THR A 31 3.96 -14.78 3.01
N VAL A 32 3.31 -15.82 2.49
CA VAL A 32 3.07 -16.00 1.06
C VAL A 32 1.60 -16.21 0.78
N ASP A 33 1.09 -15.51 -0.23
CA ASP A 33 -0.16 -15.88 -0.87
C ASP A 33 0.17 -16.94 -1.92
N VAL A 34 -0.64 -18.00 -1.97
CA VAL A 34 -0.43 -19.11 -2.90
C VAL A 34 -1.74 -19.40 -3.60
N GLN A 35 -1.71 -19.35 -4.92
CA GLN A 35 -2.79 -19.83 -5.77
C GLN A 35 -2.55 -21.31 -6.06
N LEU A 36 -3.53 -22.13 -5.66
CA LEU A 36 -3.47 -23.58 -5.80
C LEU A 36 -4.51 -24.06 -6.81
N SER A 37 -4.21 -25.18 -7.46
CA SER A 37 -5.19 -25.92 -8.24
C SER A 37 -6.42 -26.26 -7.39
N ALA A 38 -7.61 -26.28 -8.00
CA ALA A 38 -8.87 -26.52 -7.28
C ALA A 38 -8.86 -27.82 -6.43
N PRO A 39 -8.31 -28.96 -6.89
CA PRO A 39 -8.20 -30.17 -6.08
C PRO A 39 -7.29 -29.99 -4.85
N ALA A 40 -6.16 -29.30 -5.02
CA ALA A 40 -5.22 -29.06 -3.94
C ALA A 40 -5.76 -28.06 -2.92
N ALA A 41 -6.43 -26.99 -3.37
CA ALA A 41 -7.10 -26.02 -2.52
C ALA A 41 -8.16 -26.70 -1.62
N ALA A 42 -9.00 -27.57 -2.18
CA ALA A 42 -10.00 -28.32 -1.41
C ALA A 42 -9.36 -29.23 -0.35
N LYS A 43 -8.23 -29.88 -0.68
CA LYS A 43 -7.48 -30.73 0.25
C LYS A 43 -6.86 -29.94 1.40
N VAL A 44 -6.32 -28.75 1.12
CA VAL A 44 -5.76 -27.85 2.14
C VAL A 44 -6.86 -27.32 3.07
N ALA A 45 -7.98 -26.85 2.50
CA ALA A 45 -9.11 -26.33 3.26
C ALA A 45 -9.68 -27.37 4.25
N ARG A 46 -9.80 -28.64 3.84
CA ARG A 46 -10.26 -29.73 4.71
C ARG A 46 -9.31 -30.03 5.86
N ARG A 47 -8.00 -29.84 5.67
CA ARG A 47 -6.96 -30.21 6.65
C ARG A 47 -6.75 -29.17 7.75
N ARG A 48 -7.25 -27.93 7.59
CA ARG A 48 -7.13 -26.84 8.57
C ARG A 48 -5.71 -26.74 9.15
N LEU A 49 -4.73 -26.58 8.26
CA LEU A 49 -3.32 -26.49 8.64
C LEU A 49 -3.07 -25.24 9.49
N LYS A 50 -2.21 -25.35 10.50
CA LYS A 50 -1.73 -24.21 11.28
C LYS A 50 -1.03 -23.20 10.34
N ASP A 51 -1.23 -21.91 10.58
CA ASP A 51 -0.64 -20.79 9.83
C ASP A 51 -1.07 -20.71 8.35
N VAL A 52 -2.13 -21.43 7.97
CA VAL A 52 -2.75 -21.38 6.63
C VAL A 52 -4.19 -20.93 6.75
N ALA A 53 -4.55 -19.87 6.05
CA ALA A 53 -5.92 -19.35 5.97
C ALA A 53 -6.32 -19.16 4.50
N PRO A 54 -7.61 -19.34 4.16
CA PRO A 54 -8.10 -18.96 2.84
C PRO A 54 -7.91 -17.45 2.67
N TYR A 55 -7.16 -17.07 1.65
CA TYR A 55 -7.01 -15.68 1.24
C TYR A 55 -7.96 -15.41 0.08
N ARG A 56 -8.77 -14.36 0.22
CA ARG A 56 -9.50 -13.77 -0.90
C ARG A 56 -8.89 -12.40 -1.10
N GLU A 57 -8.51 -12.09 -2.34
CA GLU A 57 -8.13 -10.73 -2.68
C GLU A 57 -9.35 -9.85 -2.41
N GLU A 58 -9.34 -9.16 -1.26
CA GLU A 58 -10.22 -8.04 -1.05
C GLU A 58 -9.78 -7.00 -2.07
N ALA A 59 -10.59 -6.83 -3.12
CA ALA A 59 -10.45 -5.69 -4.01
C ALA A 59 -10.27 -4.49 -3.10
N ALA A 60 -9.11 -3.82 -3.21
CA ALA A 60 -8.75 -2.73 -2.31
C ALA A 60 -9.99 -1.87 -2.15
N ALA A 61 -10.55 -1.85 -0.93
CA ALA A 61 -11.81 -1.17 -0.69
C ALA A 61 -11.63 0.22 -1.33
N PRO A 62 -12.49 0.60 -2.31
CA PRO A 62 -12.31 1.84 -3.04
C PRO A 62 -12.09 2.90 -1.97
N LEU A 63 -10.92 3.57 -2.01
CA LEU A 63 -10.38 4.43 -0.94
C LEU A 63 -11.54 4.91 -0.12
N GLN A 64 -11.76 4.31 1.07
CA GLN A 64 -13.01 4.48 1.84
C GLN A 64 -13.46 5.91 1.64
N SER A 65 -14.67 6.12 1.16
CA SER A 65 -15.21 7.46 1.00
C SER A 65 -15.13 8.14 2.36
N VAL A 66 -13.99 8.77 2.66
CA VAL A 66 -13.86 9.74 3.72
C VAL A 66 -14.97 10.70 3.37
N SER A 67 -16.00 10.71 4.19
CA SER A 67 -17.05 11.70 4.08
C SER A 67 -16.32 13.01 4.23
N LEU A 68 -16.06 13.66 3.11
CA LEU A 68 -15.51 15.00 3.17
C LEU A 68 -16.54 15.83 3.93
N PRO A 69 -16.11 16.67 4.88
CA PRO A 69 -17.03 17.55 5.56
C PRO A 69 -17.84 18.30 4.50
N ALA A 70 -19.15 18.40 4.73
CA ALA A 70 -20.01 19.20 3.87
C ALA A 70 -19.38 20.60 3.70
N PRO A 71 -19.56 21.24 2.53
CA PRO A 71 -19.18 22.65 2.37
C PRO A 71 -19.65 23.43 3.59
N CYS A 72 -18.81 24.31 4.11
CA CYS A 72 -19.16 25.15 5.25
C CYS A 72 -20.56 25.73 5.01
N GLY A 73 -21.48 25.52 5.96
CA GLY A 73 -22.90 25.87 5.83
C GLY A 73 -23.18 27.38 5.78
N ASP A 74 -22.19 28.19 5.42
CA ASP A 74 -22.21 29.65 5.33
C ASP A 74 -22.52 30.16 3.92
N GLY A 75 -22.83 29.27 2.96
CA GLY A 75 -23.12 29.64 1.57
C GLY A 75 -21.87 29.94 0.74
N SER A 76 -20.68 29.64 1.26
CA SER A 76 -19.46 29.64 0.45
C SER A 76 -19.54 28.56 -0.64
N PRO A 77 -19.01 28.82 -1.85
CA PRO A 77 -18.97 27.83 -2.91
C PRO A 77 -18.25 26.57 -2.41
N ALA A 78 -18.80 25.40 -2.75
CA ALA A 78 -18.14 24.12 -2.51
C ALA A 78 -16.67 24.23 -2.93
N MET A 79 -15.75 23.80 -2.06
CA MET A 79 -14.31 23.99 -2.22
C MET A 79 -13.78 23.21 -3.43
N ASP A 80 -14.04 23.67 -4.65
CA ASP A 80 -13.66 22.99 -5.89
C ASP A 80 -12.13 22.88 -6.04
N ALA A 81 -11.38 23.78 -5.41
CA ALA A 81 -9.92 23.86 -5.49
C ALA A 81 -9.27 24.00 -4.09
N PRO A 82 -9.17 22.91 -3.32
CA PRO A 82 -8.52 22.94 -2.01
C PRO A 82 -7.01 23.21 -2.13
N VAL A 83 -6.47 24.05 -1.26
CA VAL A 83 -5.02 24.35 -1.22
C VAL A 83 -4.32 23.41 -0.24
N ILE A 84 -3.24 22.78 -0.69
CA ILE A 84 -2.38 21.89 0.08
C ILE A 84 -1.00 22.52 0.13
N VAL A 85 -0.48 22.71 1.34
CA VAL A 85 0.88 23.25 1.54
C VAL A 85 1.82 22.11 1.91
N GLY A 86 2.81 21.88 1.06
CA GLY A 86 3.79 20.80 1.14
C GLY A 86 3.51 19.67 0.15
N ALA A 87 4.54 19.26 -0.59
CA ALA A 87 4.55 18.09 -1.49
C ALA A 87 5.32 16.90 -0.88
N GLY A 88 5.38 16.81 0.45
CA GLY A 88 5.80 15.59 1.15
C GLY A 88 4.77 14.46 1.02
N PRO A 89 5.02 13.28 1.62
CA PRO A 89 4.12 12.14 1.51
C PRO A 89 2.67 12.48 1.87
N ALA A 90 2.45 13.16 2.99
CA ALA A 90 1.10 13.55 3.43
C ALA A 90 0.37 14.46 2.42
N GLY A 91 1.07 15.45 1.86
CA GLY A 91 0.49 16.41 0.91
C GLY A 91 0.16 15.77 -0.44
N ILE A 92 1.05 14.91 -0.95
CA ILE A 92 0.78 14.16 -2.19
C ILE A 92 -0.39 13.19 -2.00
N PHE A 93 -0.45 12.46 -0.88
CA PHE A 93 -1.58 11.57 -0.60
C PHE A 93 -2.90 12.35 -0.46
N ALA A 94 -2.90 13.53 0.17
CA ALA A 94 -4.07 14.40 0.24
C ALA A 94 -4.51 14.87 -1.16
N ALA A 95 -3.57 15.33 -1.99
CA ALA A 95 -3.85 15.80 -3.34
C ALA A 95 -4.42 14.69 -4.21
N LEU A 96 -3.80 13.51 -4.20
CA LEU A 96 -4.28 12.33 -4.94
C LEU A 96 -5.69 11.93 -4.48
N THR A 97 -5.93 11.92 -3.17
CA THR A 97 -7.22 11.54 -2.58
C THR A 97 -8.34 12.49 -2.97
N LEU A 98 -8.06 13.80 -2.99
CA LEU A 98 -9.01 14.85 -3.39
C LEU A 98 -9.22 14.85 -4.91
N ALA A 99 -8.16 14.75 -5.71
CA ALA A 99 -8.24 14.69 -7.17
C ALA A 99 -9.03 13.45 -7.64
N ALA A 100 -8.81 12.28 -7.03
CA ALA A 100 -9.57 11.06 -7.33
C ALA A 100 -11.07 11.18 -6.99
N ARG A 101 -11.47 12.19 -6.21
CA ARG A 101 -12.88 12.50 -5.85
C ARG A 101 -13.46 13.67 -6.65
N GLY A 102 -12.76 14.16 -7.67
CA GLY A 102 -13.23 15.23 -8.56
C GLY A 102 -12.88 16.65 -8.13
N PHE A 103 -12.15 16.82 -7.02
CA PHE A 103 -11.61 18.13 -6.62
C PHE A 103 -10.42 18.50 -7.50
N ARG A 104 -10.07 19.79 -7.50
CA ARG A 104 -8.93 20.36 -8.24
C ARG A 104 -7.89 20.91 -7.28
N PRO A 105 -7.23 20.06 -6.47
CA PRO A 105 -6.31 20.52 -5.44
C PRO A 105 -5.14 21.32 -6.04
N VAL A 106 -4.76 22.40 -5.37
CA VAL A 106 -3.57 23.19 -5.68
C VAL A 106 -2.51 22.86 -4.63
N VAL A 107 -1.39 22.29 -5.06
CA VAL A 107 -0.27 21.95 -4.17
C VAL A 107 0.80 23.03 -4.27
N LEU A 108 1.20 23.58 -3.12
CA LEU A 108 2.28 24.55 -2.99
C LEU A 108 3.44 23.91 -2.25
N GLU A 109 4.62 23.83 -2.87
CA GLU A 109 5.85 23.36 -2.25
C GLU A 109 6.89 24.48 -2.30
N ARG A 110 7.63 24.65 -1.20
CA ARG A 110 8.69 25.67 -1.10
C ARG A 110 9.98 25.19 -1.78
N GLY A 111 10.26 23.89 -1.68
CA GLY A 111 11.44 23.28 -2.29
C GLY A 111 11.37 23.25 -3.82
N GLN A 112 12.52 23.02 -4.46
CA GLN A 112 12.59 22.76 -5.90
C GLN A 112 12.09 21.34 -6.22
N ASP A 113 11.98 21.05 -7.51
CA ASP A 113 11.76 19.70 -8.01
C ASP A 113 12.86 18.72 -7.56
N VAL A 114 12.56 17.42 -7.66
CA VAL A 114 13.41 16.35 -7.12
C VAL A 114 14.78 16.30 -7.78
N ASP A 115 14.88 16.63 -9.07
CA ASP A 115 16.12 16.54 -9.83
C ASP A 115 17.05 17.69 -9.43
N THR A 116 16.54 18.93 -9.40
CA THR A 116 17.29 20.10 -8.93
C THR A 116 17.70 19.94 -7.47
N ARG A 117 16.78 19.50 -6.60
CA ARG A 117 17.07 19.28 -5.18
C ARG A 117 18.16 18.22 -4.97
N ALA A 118 18.17 17.15 -5.76
CA ALA A 118 19.18 16.09 -5.64
C ALA A 118 20.58 16.62 -6.03
N ALA A 119 20.67 17.46 -7.06
CA ALA A 119 21.92 18.12 -7.44
C ALA A 119 22.41 19.08 -6.35
N ASP A 120 21.55 19.98 -5.87
CA ASP A 120 21.90 20.95 -4.81
C ASP A 120 22.37 20.26 -3.53
N ILE A 121 21.76 19.12 -3.17
CA ILE A 121 22.21 18.30 -2.03
C ILE A 121 23.60 17.71 -2.31
N GLY A 122 23.84 17.19 -3.51
CA GLY A 122 25.14 16.64 -3.89
C GLY A 122 26.26 17.68 -3.78
N ASP A 123 26.03 18.88 -4.31
CA ASP A 123 26.99 19.98 -4.25
C ASP A 123 27.21 20.50 -2.83
N PHE A 124 26.19 20.49 -1.98
CA PHE A 124 26.31 20.95 -0.59
C PHE A 124 27.25 20.08 0.27
N TRP A 125 27.34 18.77 -0.02
CA TRP A 125 28.16 17.82 0.76
C TRP A 125 29.53 17.52 0.14
N THR A 126 29.91 18.19 -0.96
CA THR A 126 31.20 18.03 -1.64
C THR A 126 32.10 19.22 -1.38
#